data_AF-A0A947FT58-F1
#
_entry.id   AF-A0A947FT58-F1
#
_cell.length_a   1.000
_cell.length_b   1.000
_cell.length_c   1.000
_cell.angle_alpha   90.00
_cell.angle_beta   90.00
_cell.angle_gamma   90.00
#
_symmetry.space_group_name_H-M   'P 1'
#
loop_
_entity.id
_entity.type
_entity.pdbx_description
1 polymer ?
#
loop_
_entity_poly.entity_id
_entity_poly.type
_entity_poly.pdbx_seq_one_letter_code
_entity_poly.pdbx_strand_id
1 'polypeptide(L)'
;MIPELGQLCLVLAMCVAIAQALFPLVGAHRTNAAWMSVAAPAAAGQFVFIALSFGFLTYAFVVNDFSVLIVASHSNSALPIMYRVAAVWGGHEGSLLLWMLLLAGWTLAVVVSGRKLPEDVYARIIGVMGFLSAGLMLYILSVSNPFLRLSPVPFDGNDLNPLLQDPAMAIHPPMLYAGYVGFAVAFAFAVAAMLAGRIDSAWARWARPWTTAAWLFLTMGIALGSWWAYYELGWGGWWFWDPVENASFMPWLVGTALIHSLAVTEKRGLFKGTTLLLAISAFSLSLLGTFLVRSGVLVSVHAFATDPTRGVFILALLAVFIGGALALYAWRAPGLDQAVGFKPFSRETFLMINNILLCIAAFLILLGTLYPLILDAMNVGKISVGKPYFDTVFLVPMLPLVFALGIG
;
A
#
# COMPACT_ATOMS: atom_id res chain seq x y z
N MET A 1 -15.07 7.98 -27.21
CA MET A 1 -16.15 8.13 -26.21
C MET A 1 -15.90 7.30 -24.95
N ILE A 2 -15.47 6.03 -25.06
CA ILE A 2 -15.25 5.18 -23.88
C ILE A 2 -14.14 5.72 -22.96
N PRO A 3 -12.97 6.17 -23.47
CA PRO A 3 -11.94 6.80 -22.63
C PRO A 3 -12.44 8.06 -21.91
N GLU A 4 -13.28 8.86 -22.56
CA GLU A 4 -13.87 10.05 -21.96
C GLU A 4 -14.85 9.70 -20.82
N LEU A 5 -15.61 8.59 -20.94
CA LEU A 5 -16.44 8.07 -19.85
C LEU A 5 -15.59 7.56 -18.68
N GLY A 6 -14.45 6.89 -18.96
CA GLY A 6 -13.48 6.47 -17.95
C GLY A 6 -12.91 7.65 -17.17
N GLN A 7 -12.54 8.72 -17.87
CA GLN A 7 -12.08 9.97 -17.28
C GLN A 7 -13.16 10.64 -16.43
N LEU A 8 -14.40 10.72 -16.94
CA LEU A 8 -15.53 11.27 -16.19
C LEU A 8 -15.79 10.49 -14.90
N CYS A 9 -15.72 9.15 -14.95
CA CYS A 9 -15.84 8.31 -13.76
C CYS A 9 -14.76 8.60 -12.73
N LEU A 10 -13.50 8.84 -13.14
CA LEU A 10 -12.44 9.25 -12.20
C LEU A 10 -12.73 10.60 -11.54
N VAL A 11 -13.21 11.58 -12.30
CA VAL A 11 -13.54 12.90 -11.75
C VAL A 11 -14.69 12.78 -10.75
N LEU A 12 -15.74 12.01 -11.07
CA LEU A 12 -16.85 11.77 -10.16
C LEU A 12 -16.41 11.02 -8.90
N ALA A 13 -15.59 9.98 -9.05
CA ALA A 13 -15.02 9.27 -7.90
C ALA A 13 -14.18 10.20 -7.01
N MET A 14 -13.47 11.19 -7.56
CA MET A 14 -12.70 12.16 -6.78
C MET A 14 -13.61 13.07 -5.95
N CYS A 15 -14.70 13.59 -6.55
CA CYS A 15 -15.70 14.36 -5.82
C CYS A 15 -16.32 13.54 -4.67
N VAL A 16 -16.63 12.27 -4.92
CA VAL A 16 -17.16 11.36 -3.90
C VAL A 16 -16.10 11.05 -2.83
N ALA A 17 -14.82 10.89 -3.18
CA ALA A 17 -13.73 10.66 -2.24
C ALA A 17 -13.57 11.83 -1.26
N ILE A 18 -13.67 13.07 -1.76
CA ILE A 18 -13.64 14.28 -0.92
C ILE A 18 -14.83 14.27 0.03
N ALA A 19 -16.03 13.96 -0.45
CA ALA A 19 -17.22 13.85 0.40
C ALA A 19 -17.06 12.73 1.46
N GLN A 20 -16.55 11.56 1.04
CA GLN A 20 -16.24 10.44 1.93
C GLN A 20 -15.22 10.81 2.99
N ALA A 21 -14.24 11.66 2.69
CA ALA A 21 -13.28 12.13 3.67
C ALA A 21 -13.90 13.14 4.65
N LEU A 22 -14.51 14.20 4.12
CA LEU A 22 -14.90 15.36 4.91
C LEU A 22 -16.14 15.11 5.79
N PHE A 23 -17.24 14.61 5.21
CA PHE A 23 -18.50 14.50 5.96
C PHE A 23 -18.40 13.53 7.15
N PRO A 24 -17.85 12.30 7.00
CA PRO A 24 -17.72 11.38 8.13
C PRO A 24 -16.76 11.87 9.21
N LEU A 25 -15.60 12.45 8.84
CA LEU A 25 -14.62 12.95 9.82
C LEU A 25 -15.17 14.13 10.61
N VAL A 26 -15.74 15.13 9.93
CA VAL A 26 -16.32 16.31 10.57
C VAL A 26 -17.59 15.95 11.33
N GLY A 27 -18.42 15.06 10.78
CA GLY A 27 -19.61 14.54 11.41
C GLY A 27 -19.29 13.86 12.75
N ALA A 28 -18.29 12.98 12.77
CA ALA A 28 -17.84 12.31 13.99
C ALA A 28 -17.22 13.27 15.02
N HIS A 29 -16.58 14.36 14.58
CA HIS A 29 -16.06 15.38 15.49
C HIS A 29 -17.17 16.26 16.09
N ARG A 30 -18.23 16.54 15.32
CA ARG A 30 -19.38 17.36 15.74
C ARG A 30 -20.56 16.55 16.27
N THR A 31 -20.40 15.24 16.44
CA THR A 31 -21.48 14.31 16.82
C THR A 31 -22.74 14.44 15.93
N ASN A 32 -22.56 14.69 14.64
CA ASN A 32 -23.64 14.89 13.67
C ASN A 32 -23.90 13.59 12.88
N ALA A 33 -24.97 12.89 13.26
CA ALA A 33 -25.37 11.61 12.65
C ALA A 33 -25.65 11.70 11.14
N ALA A 34 -26.26 12.79 10.68
CA ALA A 34 -26.54 12.96 9.25
C ALA A 34 -25.24 12.99 8.42
N TRP A 35 -24.20 13.66 8.92
CA TRP A 35 -22.91 13.73 8.23
C TRP A 35 -22.12 12.41 8.34
N MET A 36 -22.22 11.71 9.47
CA MET A 36 -21.64 10.37 9.62
C MET A 36 -22.29 9.35 8.67
N SER A 37 -23.60 9.46 8.44
CA SER A 37 -24.35 8.56 7.55
C SER A 37 -23.89 8.59 6.08
N VAL A 38 -23.17 9.63 5.67
CA VAL A 38 -22.58 9.75 4.31
C VAL A 38 -21.47 8.72 4.07
N ALA A 39 -20.84 8.19 5.12
CA ALA A 39 -19.69 7.29 5.02
C ALA A 39 -19.91 6.09 4.08
N ALA A 40 -20.96 5.30 4.35
CA ALA A 40 -21.27 4.09 3.58
C ALA A 40 -21.65 4.36 2.11
N PRO A 41 -22.63 5.24 1.80
CA PRO A 41 -23.01 5.50 0.41
C PRO A 41 -21.89 6.17 -0.39
N ALA A 42 -21.08 7.04 0.22
CA ALA A 42 -19.94 7.65 -0.47
C ALA A 42 -18.89 6.59 -0.84
N ALA A 43 -18.51 5.72 0.09
CA ALA A 43 -17.58 4.62 -0.20
C ALA A 43 -18.10 3.66 -1.29
N ALA A 44 -19.39 3.31 -1.26
CA ALA A 44 -20.00 2.48 -2.29
C ALA A 44 -20.02 3.17 -3.66
N GLY A 45 -20.46 4.44 -3.71
CA GLY A 45 -20.49 5.23 -4.94
C GLY A 45 -19.09 5.42 -5.54
N GLN A 46 -18.09 5.68 -4.68
CA GLN A 46 -16.71 5.79 -5.11
C GLN A 46 -16.21 4.48 -5.74
N PHE A 47 -16.46 3.34 -5.09
CA PHE A 47 -16.07 2.03 -5.63
C PHE A 47 -16.69 1.79 -7.01
N VAL A 48 -17.98 2.09 -7.19
CA VAL A 48 -18.65 1.93 -8.49
C VAL A 48 -17.96 2.76 -9.57
N PHE A 49 -17.69 4.04 -9.31
CA PHE A 49 -17.05 4.91 -10.30
C PHE A 49 -15.61 4.48 -10.61
N ILE A 50 -14.82 4.06 -9.62
CA ILE A 50 -13.47 3.53 -9.85
C ILE A 50 -13.51 2.21 -10.64
N ALA A 51 -14.43 1.31 -10.31
CA ALA A 51 -14.60 0.03 -11.01
C ALA A 51 -15.02 0.24 -12.48
N LEU A 52 -15.94 1.17 -12.74
CA LEU A 52 -16.33 1.56 -14.10
C LEU A 52 -15.15 2.16 -14.87
N SER A 53 -14.40 3.06 -14.24
CA SER A 53 -13.20 3.65 -14.85
C SER A 53 -12.17 2.59 -15.22
N PHE A 54 -11.83 1.68 -14.29
CA PHE A 54 -10.93 0.56 -14.55
C PHE A 54 -11.46 -0.33 -15.68
N GLY A 55 -12.76 -0.67 -15.67
CA GLY A 55 -13.41 -1.46 -16.71
C GLY A 55 -13.35 -0.80 -18.10
N PHE A 56 -13.54 0.52 -18.18
CA PHE A 56 -13.39 1.25 -19.44
C PHE A 56 -11.96 1.29 -19.96
N LEU A 57 -10.97 1.40 -19.06
CA LEU A 57 -9.56 1.27 -19.43
C LEU A 57 -9.24 -0.15 -19.94
N THR A 58 -9.69 -1.18 -19.23
CA THR A 58 -9.54 -2.58 -19.67
C THR A 58 -10.18 -2.81 -21.02
N TYR A 59 -11.38 -2.27 -21.25
CA TYR A 59 -12.04 -2.35 -22.55
C TYR A 59 -11.17 -1.72 -23.65
N ALA A 60 -10.60 -0.53 -23.42
CA ALA A 60 -9.72 0.14 -24.38
C ALA A 60 -8.50 -0.71 -24.75
N PHE A 61 -7.89 -1.41 -23.79
CA PHE A 61 -6.81 -2.37 -24.07
C PHE A 61 -7.30 -3.58 -24.89
N VAL A 62 -8.44 -4.17 -24.54
CA VAL A 62 -8.97 -5.36 -25.23
C VAL A 62 -9.25 -5.09 -26.71
N VAL A 63 -9.85 -3.93 -27.01
CA VAL A 63 -10.17 -3.53 -28.39
C VAL A 63 -9.03 -2.80 -29.10
N ASN A 64 -7.86 -2.67 -28.46
CA ASN A 64 -6.70 -1.96 -28.99
C ASN A 64 -7.03 -0.52 -29.43
N ASP A 65 -7.69 0.24 -28.56
CA ASP A 65 -7.93 1.66 -28.81
C ASP A 65 -6.62 2.47 -28.65
N PHE A 66 -5.81 2.48 -29.72
CA PHE A 66 -4.53 3.18 -29.77
C PHE A 66 -4.63 4.71 -29.73
N SER A 67 -5.85 5.26 -29.71
CA SER A 67 -6.02 6.67 -29.43
C SER A 67 -5.81 7.02 -27.94
N VAL A 68 -5.70 6.02 -27.05
CA VAL A 68 -5.27 6.20 -25.66
C VAL A 68 -3.77 5.94 -25.52
N LEU A 69 -3.04 6.89 -24.93
CA LEU A 69 -1.58 6.85 -24.81
C LEU A 69 -1.07 5.55 -24.18
N ILE A 70 -1.65 5.14 -23.04
CA ILE A 70 -1.18 3.95 -22.32
C ILE A 70 -1.44 2.66 -23.12
N VAL A 71 -2.52 2.60 -23.89
CA VAL A 71 -2.85 1.46 -24.76
C VAL A 71 -1.84 1.39 -25.91
N ALA A 72 -1.60 2.50 -26.59
CA ALA A 72 -0.61 2.58 -27.65
C ALA A 72 0.83 2.34 -27.17
N SER A 73 1.12 2.55 -25.89
CA SER A 73 2.47 2.37 -25.34
C SER A 73 2.76 0.95 -24.87
N HIS A 74 1.72 0.13 -24.62
CA HIS A 74 1.86 -1.16 -23.92
C HIS A 74 1.01 -2.29 -24.51
N SER A 75 0.49 -2.15 -25.73
CA SER A 75 -0.30 -3.17 -26.40
C SER A 75 -0.21 -3.01 -27.92
N ASN A 76 -0.36 -4.12 -28.65
CA ASN A 76 -0.46 -4.12 -30.11
C ASN A 76 -1.55 -5.09 -30.60
N SER A 77 -1.82 -5.04 -31.89
CA SER A 77 -2.88 -5.82 -32.55
C SER A 77 -2.67 -7.33 -32.50
N ALA A 78 -1.41 -7.79 -32.44
CA ALA A 78 -1.04 -9.20 -32.39
C ALA A 78 -0.96 -9.77 -30.96
N LEU A 79 -0.88 -8.93 -29.94
CA LEU A 79 -0.75 -9.34 -28.54
C LEU A 79 -1.95 -10.21 -28.12
N PRO A 80 -1.76 -11.39 -27.51
CA PRO A 80 -2.88 -12.20 -27.02
C PRO A 80 -3.75 -11.45 -26.00
N ILE A 81 -5.07 -11.72 -26.01
CA ILE A 81 -6.03 -10.97 -25.20
C ILE A 81 -5.73 -11.00 -23.69
N MET A 82 -5.20 -12.10 -23.16
CA MET A 82 -4.80 -12.21 -21.76
C MET A 82 -3.73 -11.17 -21.38
N TYR A 83 -2.78 -10.91 -22.28
CA TYR A 83 -1.72 -9.93 -22.06
C TYR A 83 -2.18 -8.51 -22.34
N ARG A 84 -3.19 -8.30 -23.20
CA ARG A 84 -3.86 -6.99 -23.29
C ARG A 84 -4.55 -6.62 -21.98
N VAL A 85 -5.19 -7.58 -21.31
CA VAL A 85 -5.78 -7.36 -19.98
C VAL A 85 -4.68 -7.12 -18.95
N ALA A 86 -3.62 -7.93 -18.94
CA ALA A 86 -2.50 -7.73 -18.01
C ALA A 86 -1.76 -6.40 -18.21
N ALA A 87 -1.69 -5.91 -19.45
CA ALA A 87 -1.09 -4.62 -19.79
C ALA A 87 -1.77 -3.44 -19.10
N VAL A 88 -3.03 -3.58 -18.67
CA VAL A 88 -3.74 -2.56 -17.87
C VAL A 88 -2.94 -2.18 -16.63
N TRP A 89 -2.25 -3.13 -15.97
CA TRP A 89 -1.39 -2.84 -14.81
C TRP A 89 0.11 -3.02 -15.09
N GLY A 90 0.49 -3.26 -16.35
CA GLY A 90 1.89 -3.32 -16.77
C GLY A 90 2.56 -1.94 -16.78
N GLY A 91 1.79 -0.89 -17.12
CA GLY A 91 2.22 0.50 -17.10
C GLY A 91 2.00 1.20 -15.75
N HIS A 92 2.52 2.42 -15.61
CA HIS A 92 2.42 3.20 -14.37
C HIS A 92 0.98 3.62 -14.04
N GLU A 93 0.29 4.28 -14.97
CA GLU A 93 -1.00 4.92 -14.75
C GLU A 93 -2.09 3.89 -14.45
N GLY A 94 -2.11 2.80 -15.22
CA GLY A 94 -3.09 1.74 -15.01
C GLY A 94 -2.80 0.88 -13.77
N SER A 95 -1.54 0.69 -13.38
CA SER A 95 -1.20 0.04 -12.10
C SER A 95 -1.67 0.85 -10.88
N LEU A 96 -1.64 2.19 -10.96
CA LEU A 96 -2.17 3.06 -9.92
C LEU A 96 -3.70 3.06 -9.92
N LEU A 97 -4.34 2.92 -11.08
CA LEU A 97 -5.77 2.71 -11.13
C LEU A 97 -6.19 1.36 -10.50
N LEU A 98 -5.40 0.30 -10.71
CA LEU A 98 -5.58 -0.97 -10.00
C LEU A 98 -5.40 -0.81 -8.49
N TRP A 99 -4.36 -0.07 -8.07
CA TRP A 99 -4.13 0.26 -6.66
C TRP A 99 -5.37 0.96 -6.06
N MET A 100 -5.95 1.93 -6.77
CA MET A 100 -7.17 2.63 -6.34
C MET A 100 -8.40 1.74 -6.29
N LEU A 101 -8.56 0.85 -7.28
CA LEU A 101 -9.64 -0.14 -7.28
C LEU A 101 -9.57 -1.03 -6.03
N LEU A 102 -8.36 -1.47 -5.67
CA LEU A 102 -8.13 -2.26 -4.47
C LEU A 102 -8.39 -1.44 -3.19
N LEU A 103 -8.01 -0.15 -3.14
CA LEU A 103 -8.31 0.70 -1.96
C LEU A 103 -9.82 0.89 -1.79
N ALA A 104 -10.53 1.17 -2.87
CA ALA A 104 -11.98 1.31 -2.85
C ALA A 104 -12.66 -0.04 -2.49
N GLY A 105 -12.12 -1.16 -2.98
CA GLY A 105 -12.57 -2.51 -2.63
C GLY A 105 -12.39 -2.83 -1.14
N TRP A 106 -11.21 -2.54 -0.57
CA TRP A 106 -10.96 -2.66 0.86
C TRP A 106 -11.88 -1.76 1.69
N THR A 107 -12.10 -0.52 1.24
CA THR A 107 -13.04 0.41 1.89
C THR A 107 -14.45 -0.17 1.90
N LEU A 108 -14.94 -0.68 0.77
CA LEU A 108 -16.25 -1.30 0.66
C LEU A 108 -16.36 -2.57 1.54
N ALA A 109 -15.30 -3.37 1.61
CA ALA A 109 -15.25 -4.52 2.52
C ALA A 109 -15.39 -4.10 3.99
N VAL A 110 -14.74 -3.01 4.40
CA VAL A 110 -14.90 -2.41 5.74
C VAL A 110 -16.31 -1.88 5.96
N VAL A 111 -16.94 -1.25 4.96
CA VAL A 111 -18.34 -0.80 5.03
C VAL A 111 -19.29 -1.96 5.33
N VAL A 112 -19.14 -3.08 4.62
CA VAL A 112 -20.04 -4.24 4.74
C VAL A 112 -19.91 -4.93 6.10
N SER A 113 -18.67 -5.09 6.56
CA SER A 113 -18.33 -5.80 7.81
C SER A 113 -18.41 -4.92 9.07
N GLY A 114 -18.24 -3.61 8.92
CA GLY A 114 -18.13 -2.62 9.99
C GLY A 114 -19.45 -2.19 10.63
N ARG A 115 -20.59 -2.77 10.24
CA ARG A 115 -21.93 -2.39 10.74
C ARG A 115 -22.13 -2.51 12.25
N LYS A 116 -21.26 -3.26 12.93
CA LYS A 116 -21.28 -3.46 14.39
C LYS A 116 -20.38 -2.49 15.15
N LEU A 117 -19.61 -1.66 14.45
CA LEU A 117 -18.77 -0.64 15.05
C LEU A 117 -19.64 0.52 15.58
N PRO A 118 -19.22 1.19 16.67
CA PRO A 118 -19.81 2.46 17.04
C PRO A 118 -19.78 3.44 15.85
N GLU A 119 -20.87 4.18 15.65
CA GLU A 119 -21.08 5.03 14.47
C GLU A 119 -19.93 6.03 14.25
N ASP A 120 -19.45 6.65 15.32
CA ASP A 120 -18.36 7.64 15.25
C ASP A 120 -17.02 7.01 14.85
N VAL A 121 -16.73 5.80 15.34
CA VAL A 121 -15.51 5.04 14.98
C VAL A 121 -15.61 4.59 13.53
N TYR A 122 -16.76 4.04 13.13
CA TYR A 122 -17.05 3.63 11.76
C TYR A 122 -16.87 4.81 10.78
N ALA A 123 -17.49 5.95 11.07
CA ALA A 123 -17.39 7.15 10.25
C ALA A 123 -15.94 7.65 10.13
N ARG A 124 -15.16 7.63 11.22
CA ARG A 124 -13.74 8.00 11.18
C ARG A 124 -12.89 7.06 10.32
N ILE A 125 -13.10 5.74 10.41
CA ILE A 125 -12.35 4.77 9.60
C ILE A 125 -12.59 5.01 8.11
N ILE A 126 -13.86 5.07 7.70
CA ILE A 126 -14.23 5.30 6.30
C ILE A 126 -13.78 6.68 5.82
N GLY A 127 -13.82 7.69 6.70
CA GLY A 127 -13.32 9.03 6.45
C GLY A 127 -11.81 9.08 6.21
N VAL A 128 -11.01 8.38 7.02
CA VAL A 128 -9.55 8.26 6.79
C VAL A 128 -9.26 7.54 5.47
N MET A 129 -9.97 6.45 5.18
CA MET A 129 -9.85 5.75 3.88
C MET A 129 -10.20 6.69 2.71
N GLY A 130 -11.24 7.52 2.87
CA GLY A 130 -11.64 8.54 1.88
C GLY A 130 -10.58 9.62 1.70
N PHE A 131 -9.91 10.04 2.78
CA PHE A 131 -8.81 10.99 2.74
C PHE A 131 -7.60 10.44 1.98
N LEU A 132 -7.19 9.21 2.27
CA LEU A 132 -6.14 8.51 1.51
C LEU A 132 -6.51 8.41 0.03
N SER A 133 -7.77 8.04 -0.22
CA SER A 133 -8.29 7.90 -1.56
C SER A 133 -8.30 9.22 -2.33
N ALA A 134 -8.73 10.32 -1.72
CA ALA A 134 -8.76 11.63 -2.36
C ALA A 134 -7.35 12.11 -2.75
N GLY A 135 -6.35 11.92 -1.89
CA GLY A 135 -4.97 12.31 -2.22
C GLY A 135 -4.38 11.51 -3.40
N LEU A 136 -4.65 10.21 -3.46
CA LEU A 136 -4.17 9.36 -4.56
C LEU A 136 -4.97 9.57 -5.85
N MET A 137 -6.25 9.89 -5.76
CA MET A 137 -7.04 10.30 -6.91
C MET A 137 -6.58 11.64 -7.48
N LEU A 138 -6.21 12.59 -6.62
CA LEU A 138 -5.62 13.85 -7.06
C LEU A 138 -4.33 13.58 -7.86
N TYR A 139 -3.49 12.67 -7.38
CA TYR A 139 -2.27 12.25 -8.08
C TYR A 139 -2.57 11.63 -9.45
N ILE A 140 -3.53 10.70 -9.54
CA ILE A 140 -3.92 10.06 -10.81
C ILE A 140 -4.47 11.09 -11.80
N LEU A 141 -5.36 11.98 -11.37
CA LEU A 141 -5.98 12.96 -12.25
C LEU A 141 -5.01 14.03 -12.74
N SER A 142 -3.96 14.34 -11.97
CA SER A 142 -3.02 15.43 -12.28
C SER A 142 -1.78 14.96 -13.03
N VAL A 143 -1.07 13.95 -12.52
CA VAL A 143 0.26 13.56 -13.04
C VAL A 143 0.25 12.19 -13.71
N SER A 144 -0.74 11.35 -13.42
CA SER A 144 -0.72 9.93 -13.81
C SER A 144 -2.04 9.50 -14.47
N ASN A 145 -2.55 10.32 -15.38
CA ASN A 145 -3.87 10.11 -15.97
C ASN A 145 -3.85 8.96 -17.00
N PRO A 146 -4.62 7.87 -16.82
CA PRO A 146 -4.59 6.73 -17.73
C PRO A 146 -5.38 6.93 -19.04
N PHE A 147 -6.12 8.03 -19.18
CA PHE A 147 -6.98 8.32 -20.34
C PHE A 147 -6.44 9.42 -21.26
N LEU A 148 -5.15 9.75 -21.15
CA LEU A 148 -4.50 10.70 -22.06
C LEU A 148 -4.66 10.25 -23.51
N ARG A 149 -5.04 11.19 -24.39
CA ARG A 149 -5.37 10.92 -25.79
C ARG A 149 -4.20 11.25 -26.70
N LEU A 150 -4.05 10.48 -27.77
CA LEU A 150 -3.07 10.70 -28.83
C LEU A 150 -3.72 11.32 -30.07
N SER A 151 -3.01 12.26 -30.69
CA SER A 151 -3.35 12.84 -31.99
C SER A 151 -2.06 13.26 -32.70
N PRO A 152 -1.73 12.65 -33.88
CA PRO A 152 -2.49 11.65 -34.61
C PRO A 152 -2.55 10.29 -33.88
N VAL A 153 -3.60 9.51 -34.15
CA VAL A 153 -3.75 8.15 -33.62
C VAL A 153 -2.81 7.22 -34.40
N PRO A 154 -1.91 6.48 -33.74
CA PRO A 154 -1.04 5.53 -34.42
C PRO A 154 -1.85 4.35 -34.97
N PHE A 155 -1.37 3.75 -36.06
CA PHE A 155 -2.03 2.63 -36.71
C PHE A 155 -1.98 1.34 -35.89
N ASP A 156 -0.89 1.14 -35.15
CA ASP A 156 -0.71 0.06 -34.18
C ASP A 156 0.05 0.59 -32.96
N GLY A 157 -0.01 -0.13 -31.85
CA GLY A 157 0.72 0.23 -30.63
C GLY A 157 2.07 -0.48 -30.49
N ASN A 158 2.83 -0.06 -29.47
CA ASN A 158 4.05 -0.71 -29.03
C ASN A 158 3.73 -2.03 -28.32
N ASP A 159 4.72 -2.91 -28.17
CA ASP A 159 4.51 -4.16 -27.45
C ASP A 159 4.47 -3.96 -25.93
N LEU A 160 3.79 -4.88 -25.24
CA LEU A 160 4.01 -5.09 -23.81
C LEU A 160 5.43 -5.63 -23.64
N ASN A 161 6.18 -5.15 -22.65
CA ASN A 161 7.53 -5.67 -22.36
C ASN A 161 7.48 -7.21 -22.34
N PRO A 162 8.32 -7.92 -23.13
CA PRO A 162 8.25 -9.37 -23.25
C PRO A 162 8.31 -10.11 -21.92
N LEU A 163 9.07 -9.60 -20.94
CA LEU A 163 9.15 -10.19 -19.59
C LEU A 163 7.78 -10.21 -18.90
N LEU A 164 6.92 -9.23 -19.21
CA LEU A 164 5.59 -9.10 -18.62
C LEU A 164 4.54 -9.98 -19.32
N GLN A 165 4.90 -10.69 -20.40
CA GLN A 165 4.01 -11.60 -21.11
C GLN A 165 4.03 -13.00 -20.47
N ASP A 166 3.82 -13.07 -19.15
CA ASP A 166 3.83 -14.31 -18.37
C ASP A 166 2.58 -14.44 -17.46
N PRO A 167 1.98 -15.64 -17.30
CA PRO A 167 0.83 -15.82 -16.41
C PRO A 167 1.07 -15.42 -14.95
N ALA A 168 2.27 -15.64 -14.41
CA ALA A 168 2.61 -15.20 -13.06
C ALA A 168 2.67 -13.66 -12.99
N MET A 169 3.15 -12.98 -14.04
CA MET A 169 3.04 -11.51 -14.16
C MET A 169 1.59 -11.03 -14.16
N ALA A 170 0.66 -11.75 -14.78
CA ALA A 170 -0.74 -11.35 -14.74
C ALA A 170 -1.34 -11.44 -13.32
N ILE A 171 -0.83 -12.32 -12.45
CA ILE A 171 -1.44 -12.63 -11.15
C ILE A 171 -0.70 -11.97 -9.97
N HIS A 172 0.62 -11.88 -10.01
CA HIS A 172 1.40 -11.41 -8.86
C HIS A 172 1.15 -9.93 -8.50
N PRO A 173 1.06 -8.95 -9.43
CA PRO A 173 0.89 -7.54 -9.07
C PRO A 173 -0.45 -7.27 -8.37
N PRO A 174 -1.61 -7.80 -8.85
CA PRO A 174 -2.86 -7.70 -8.11
C PRO A 174 -2.77 -8.26 -6.69
N MET A 175 -2.12 -9.41 -6.48
CA MET A 175 -1.95 -10.01 -5.15
C MET A 175 -1.04 -9.16 -4.25
N LEU A 176 0.09 -8.69 -4.78
CA LEU A 176 1.02 -7.82 -4.08
C LEU A 176 0.34 -6.50 -3.66
N TYR A 177 -0.38 -5.86 -4.58
CA TYR A 177 -1.11 -4.62 -4.30
C TYR A 177 -2.26 -4.84 -3.34
N ALA A 178 -2.99 -5.95 -3.41
CA ALA A 178 -4.01 -6.27 -2.42
C ALA A 178 -3.44 -6.29 -1.00
N GLY A 179 -2.20 -6.77 -0.84
CA GLY A 179 -1.46 -6.72 0.42
C GLY A 179 -1.00 -5.32 0.83
N TYR A 180 -0.32 -4.59 -0.06
CA TYR A 180 0.14 -3.21 0.21
C TYR A 180 -0.99 -2.29 0.61
N VAL A 181 -2.05 -2.29 -0.20
CA VAL A 181 -3.22 -1.43 0.01
C VAL A 181 -4.01 -1.90 1.22
N GLY A 182 -4.03 -3.20 1.52
CA GLY A 182 -4.73 -3.75 2.68
C GLY A 182 -4.24 -3.18 4.00
N PHE A 183 -2.94 -2.85 4.14
CA PHE A 183 -2.44 -2.18 5.34
C PHE A 183 -3.02 -0.77 5.56
N ALA A 184 -3.59 -0.13 4.53
CA ALA A 184 -4.32 1.13 4.69
C ALA A 184 -5.51 0.98 5.64
N VAL A 185 -6.12 -0.20 5.71
CA VAL A 185 -7.22 -0.49 6.63
C VAL A 185 -6.71 -0.43 8.07
N ALA A 186 -5.61 -1.14 8.38
CA ALA A 186 -4.99 -1.11 9.71
C ALA A 186 -4.57 0.30 10.12
N PHE A 187 -3.99 1.06 9.18
CA PHE A 187 -3.68 2.47 9.35
C PHE A 187 -4.94 3.30 9.67
N ALA A 188 -6.02 3.13 8.92
CA ALA A 188 -7.27 3.87 9.13
C ALA A 188 -7.90 3.56 10.50
N PHE A 189 -7.86 2.31 10.95
CA PHE A 189 -8.26 1.94 12.32
C PHE A 189 -7.40 2.64 13.38
N ALA A 190 -6.07 2.67 13.22
CA ALA A 190 -5.16 3.33 14.15
C ALA A 190 -5.42 4.84 14.23
N VAL A 191 -5.52 5.51 13.07
CA VAL A 191 -5.81 6.95 12.99
C VAL A 191 -7.20 7.25 13.56
N ALA A 192 -8.22 6.46 13.24
CA ALA A 192 -9.57 6.65 13.78
C ALA A 192 -9.61 6.51 15.31
N ALA A 193 -8.92 5.53 15.88
CA ALA A 193 -8.80 5.34 17.33
C ALA A 193 -8.10 6.53 18.01
N MET A 194 -7.01 7.03 17.42
CA MET A 194 -6.31 8.23 17.91
C MET A 194 -7.15 9.50 17.79
N LEU A 195 -7.90 9.67 16.70
CA LEU A 195 -8.81 10.80 16.53
C LEU A 195 -9.96 10.76 17.55
N ALA A 196 -10.51 9.59 17.82
CA ALA A 196 -11.54 9.37 18.84
C ALA A 196 -10.99 9.50 20.28
N GLY A 197 -9.68 9.40 20.48
CA GLY A 197 -9.05 9.38 21.81
C GLY A 197 -9.36 8.10 22.61
N ARG A 198 -9.85 7.04 21.94
CA ARG A 198 -10.24 5.77 22.55
C ARG A 198 -9.39 4.64 22.00
N ILE A 199 -8.28 4.33 22.68
CA ILE A 199 -7.35 3.27 22.30
C ILE A 199 -7.49 2.13 23.32
N ASP A 200 -8.54 1.35 23.11
CA ASP A 200 -8.91 0.19 23.95
C ASP A 200 -8.52 -1.15 23.27
N SER A 201 -8.86 -2.28 23.87
CA SER A 201 -8.64 -3.58 23.23
C SER A 201 -9.61 -3.87 22.09
N ALA A 202 -10.70 -3.09 21.97
CA ALA A 202 -11.70 -3.30 20.92
C ALA A 202 -11.14 -2.92 19.55
N TRP A 203 -10.45 -1.77 19.40
CA TRP A 203 -9.88 -1.40 18.11
C TRP A 203 -8.89 -2.47 17.59
N ALA A 204 -8.06 -3.03 18.48
CA ALA A 204 -7.10 -4.08 18.12
C ALA A 204 -7.81 -5.34 17.60
N ARG A 205 -8.91 -5.74 18.24
CA ARG A 205 -9.77 -6.85 17.78
C ARG A 205 -10.32 -6.63 16.39
N TRP A 206 -10.77 -5.41 16.10
CA TRP A 206 -11.33 -5.06 14.80
C TRP A 206 -10.27 -4.98 13.71
N ALA A 207 -9.09 -4.43 14.02
CA ALA A 207 -8.00 -4.27 13.06
C ALA A 207 -7.30 -5.60 12.70
N ARG A 208 -7.19 -6.52 13.66
CA ARG A 208 -6.45 -7.79 13.50
C ARG A 208 -6.81 -8.62 12.26
N PRO A 209 -8.08 -8.95 11.97
CA PRO A 209 -8.43 -9.72 10.77
C PRO A 209 -8.02 -9.01 9.46
N TRP A 210 -8.12 -7.68 9.40
CA TRP A 210 -7.70 -6.91 8.21
C TRP A 210 -6.19 -6.96 8.02
N THR A 211 -5.44 -6.74 9.10
CA THR A 211 -3.98 -6.83 9.06
C THR A 211 -3.52 -8.22 8.61
N THR A 212 -4.16 -9.29 9.13
CA THR A 212 -3.85 -10.67 8.71
C THR A 212 -4.20 -10.91 7.25
N ALA A 213 -5.35 -10.43 6.76
CA ALA A 213 -5.72 -10.56 5.36
C ALA A 213 -4.74 -9.82 4.43
N ALA A 214 -4.37 -8.58 4.76
CA ALA A 214 -3.37 -7.81 4.02
C ALA A 214 -2.01 -8.53 3.98
N TRP A 215 -1.56 -9.03 5.13
CA TRP A 215 -0.32 -9.81 5.23
C TRP A 215 -0.35 -11.10 4.40
N LEU A 216 -1.48 -11.81 4.36
CA LEU A 216 -1.65 -13.02 3.53
C LEU A 216 -1.54 -12.69 2.04
N PHE A 217 -2.23 -11.65 1.57
CA PHE A 217 -2.12 -11.19 0.18
C PHE A 217 -0.69 -10.78 -0.17
N LEU A 218 -0.02 -10.05 0.73
CA LEU A 218 1.37 -9.66 0.53
C LEU A 218 2.29 -10.89 0.47
N THR A 219 2.09 -11.87 1.34
CA THR A 219 2.85 -13.13 1.34
C THR A 219 2.68 -13.87 0.02
N MET A 220 1.44 -14.01 -0.48
CA MET A 220 1.17 -14.64 -1.77
C MET A 220 1.79 -13.84 -2.93
N GLY A 221 1.68 -12.52 -2.92
CA GLY A 221 2.28 -11.65 -3.93
C GLY A 221 3.80 -11.76 -3.99
N ILE A 222 4.47 -11.78 -2.83
CA ILE A 222 5.93 -11.98 -2.73
C ILE A 222 6.30 -13.38 -3.24
N ALA A 223 5.60 -14.43 -2.81
CA ALA A 223 5.89 -15.80 -3.23
C ALA A 223 5.72 -15.99 -4.74
N LEU A 224 4.65 -15.45 -5.33
CA LEU A 224 4.43 -15.49 -6.78
C LEU A 224 5.49 -14.68 -7.53
N GLY A 225 5.87 -13.50 -7.01
CA GLY A 225 6.93 -12.68 -7.59
C GLY A 225 8.29 -13.38 -7.57
N SER A 226 8.66 -14.00 -6.44
CA SER A 226 9.89 -14.80 -6.33
C SER A 226 9.91 -16.01 -7.25
N TRP A 227 8.76 -16.69 -7.43
CA TRP A 227 8.65 -17.78 -8.39
C TRP A 227 8.87 -17.27 -9.81
N TRP A 228 8.14 -16.23 -10.22
CA TRP A 228 8.30 -15.62 -11.55
C TRP A 228 9.74 -15.18 -11.83
N ALA A 229 10.35 -14.46 -10.88
CA ALA A 229 11.74 -14.01 -10.98
C ALA A 229 12.73 -15.18 -11.16
N TYR A 230 12.50 -16.31 -10.49
CA TYR A 230 13.38 -17.47 -10.58
C TYR A 230 13.48 -18.04 -12.00
N TYR A 231 12.36 -18.16 -12.73
CA TYR A 231 12.38 -18.78 -14.07
C TYR A 231 12.45 -17.78 -15.22
N GLU A 232 11.88 -16.58 -15.07
CA GLU A 232 11.84 -15.60 -16.16
C GLU A 232 13.12 -14.77 -16.23
N LEU A 233 13.65 -14.37 -15.07
CA LEU A 233 14.81 -13.48 -15.00
C LEU A 233 16.13 -14.27 -15.00
N GLY A 234 16.11 -15.55 -14.66
CA GLY A 234 17.24 -16.47 -14.83
C GLY A 234 18.50 -16.09 -14.04
N TRP A 235 18.40 -15.21 -13.04
CA TRP A 235 19.53 -14.69 -12.27
C TRP A 235 20.10 -15.68 -11.23
N GLY A 236 19.67 -16.94 -11.26
CA GLY A 236 20.26 -18.00 -10.43
C GLY A 236 19.76 -18.06 -8.97
N GLY A 237 18.55 -17.56 -8.70
CA GLY A 237 17.99 -17.49 -7.35
C GLY A 237 16.56 -16.95 -7.32
N TRP A 238 15.90 -17.07 -6.17
CA TRP A 238 14.52 -16.66 -5.90
C TRP A 238 14.41 -15.31 -5.15
N TRP A 239 15.56 -14.73 -4.76
CA TRP A 239 15.64 -13.46 -4.03
C TRP A 239 17.01 -12.80 -4.24
N PHE A 240 17.02 -11.52 -4.62
CA PHE A 240 18.23 -10.78 -4.99
C PHE A 240 18.48 -9.53 -4.15
N TRP A 241 17.57 -9.17 -3.26
CA TRP A 241 17.58 -7.90 -2.52
C TRP A 241 17.54 -6.67 -3.43
N ASP A 242 16.86 -6.80 -4.58
CA ASP A 242 16.58 -5.67 -5.45
C ASP A 242 15.62 -4.68 -4.75
N PRO A 243 15.70 -3.36 -5.00
CA PRO A 243 14.81 -2.39 -4.38
C PRO A 243 13.30 -2.70 -4.43
N VAL A 244 12.80 -3.33 -5.49
CA VAL A 244 11.39 -3.71 -5.59
C VAL A 244 11.07 -4.86 -4.65
N GLU A 245 11.95 -5.85 -4.54
CA GLU A 245 11.86 -6.95 -3.57
C GLU A 245 11.91 -6.39 -2.13
N ASN A 246 12.88 -5.53 -1.83
CA ASN A 246 13.05 -4.88 -0.52
C ASN A 246 11.82 -4.06 -0.14
N ALA A 247 11.28 -3.28 -1.09
CA ALA A 247 10.07 -2.49 -0.91
C ALA A 247 8.87 -3.33 -0.48
N SER A 248 8.79 -4.58 -0.94
CA SER A 248 7.73 -5.52 -0.55
C SER A 248 7.98 -6.23 0.78
N PHE A 249 9.25 -6.50 1.09
CA PHE A 249 9.60 -7.27 2.26
C PHE A 249 9.56 -6.45 3.55
N MET A 250 9.92 -5.16 3.50
CA MET A 250 9.85 -4.27 4.66
C MET A 250 8.44 -4.17 5.29
N PRO A 251 7.35 -3.88 4.55
CA PRO A 251 6.01 -3.89 5.12
C PRO A 251 5.55 -5.29 5.55
N TRP A 252 6.07 -6.36 4.96
CA TRP A 252 5.80 -7.73 5.41
C TRP A 252 6.39 -8.01 6.80
N LEU A 253 7.63 -7.60 7.06
CA LEU A 253 8.28 -7.72 8.38
C LEU A 253 7.55 -6.90 9.45
N VAL A 254 7.25 -5.64 9.16
CA VAL A 254 6.51 -4.76 10.08
C VAL A 254 5.07 -5.22 10.27
N GLY A 255 4.42 -5.71 9.21
CA GLY A 255 3.09 -6.33 9.28
C GLY A 255 3.07 -7.59 10.15
N THR A 256 4.12 -8.40 10.09
CA THR A 256 4.30 -9.57 10.98
C THR A 256 4.40 -9.11 12.43
N ALA A 257 5.22 -8.10 12.73
CA ALA A 257 5.29 -7.53 14.08
C ALA A 257 3.93 -6.96 14.53
N LEU A 258 3.22 -6.28 13.63
CA LEU A 258 1.90 -5.71 13.89
C LEU A 258 0.86 -6.78 14.25
N ILE A 259 0.82 -7.92 13.56
CA ILE A 259 -0.12 -9.02 13.87
C ILE A 259 0.11 -9.55 15.30
N HIS A 260 1.37 -9.73 15.69
CA HIS A 260 1.73 -10.15 17.04
C HIS A 260 1.39 -9.08 18.08
N SER A 261 1.69 -7.82 17.80
CA SER A 261 1.36 -6.69 18.68
C SER A 261 -0.16 -6.55 18.87
N LEU A 262 -0.94 -6.67 17.81
CA LEU A 262 -2.41 -6.66 17.85
C LEU A 262 -2.96 -7.79 18.71
N ALA A 263 -2.39 -9.00 18.64
CA ALA A 263 -2.82 -10.12 19.47
C ALA A 263 -2.60 -9.85 20.97
N VAL A 264 -1.49 -9.20 21.33
CA VAL A 264 -1.20 -8.81 22.72
C VAL A 264 -2.10 -7.66 23.17
N THR A 265 -2.27 -6.63 22.35
CA THR A 265 -3.14 -5.49 22.65
C THR A 265 -4.60 -5.92 22.83
N GLU A 266 -5.09 -6.83 21.98
CA GLU A 266 -6.43 -7.38 22.08
C GLU A 266 -6.64 -8.18 23.38
N LYS A 267 -5.72 -9.10 23.71
CA LYS A 267 -5.92 -10.05 24.82
C LYS A 267 -5.52 -9.51 26.19
N ARG A 268 -4.54 -8.61 26.24
CA ARG A 268 -3.91 -8.13 27.48
C ARG A 268 -4.01 -6.62 27.67
N GLY A 269 -4.40 -5.87 26.64
CA GLY A 269 -4.42 -4.41 26.69
C GLY A 269 -3.05 -3.75 26.66
N LEU A 270 -1.96 -4.51 26.46
CA LEU A 270 -0.58 -4.01 26.42
C LEU A 270 -0.18 -3.56 25.01
N PHE A 271 0.97 -2.88 24.89
CA PHE A 271 1.61 -2.45 23.64
C PHE A 271 0.78 -1.47 22.80
N LYS A 272 -0.19 -0.76 23.39
CA LYS A 272 -1.07 0.15 22.64
C LYS A 272 -0.32 1.13 21.74
N GLY A 273 0.68 1.83 22.30
CA GLY A 273 1.53 2.76 21.56
C GLY A 273 2.30 2.07 20.44
N THR A 274 3.01 0.97 20.75
CA THR A 274 3.76 0.18 19.78
C THR A 274 2.88 -0.34 18.65
N THR A 275 1.69 -0.85 18.95
CA THR A 275 0.73 -1.38 17.97
C THR A 275 0.23 -0.28 17.03
N LEU A 276 -0.03 0.92 17.53
CA LEU A 276 -0.38 2.07 16.69
C LEU A 276 0.77 2.47 15.78
N LEU A 277 1.99 2.57 16.32
CA LEU A 277 3.18 2.92 15.55
C LEU A 277 3.46 1.88 14.46
N LEU A 278 3.33 0.58 14.76
CA LEU A 278 3.45 -0.50 13.79
C LEU A 278 2.40 -0.42 12.68
N ALA A 279 1.15 -0.06 13.00
CA ALA A 279 0.09 0.14 12.00
C ALA A 279 0.40 1.32 11.07
N ILE A 280 0.92 2.41 11.63
CA ILE A 280 1.39 3.56 10.83
C ILE A 280 2.56 3.14 9.94
N SER A 281 3.56 2.48 10.51
CA SER A 281 4.79 2.07 9.81
C SER A 281 4.52 1.05 8.70
N ALA A 282 3.63 0.07 8.90
CA ALA A 282 3.32 -0.93 7.87
C ALA A 282 2.77 -0.27 6.59
N PHE A 283 1.76 0.59 6.71
CA PHE A 283 1.21 1.32 5.57
C PHE A 283 2.21 2.34 5.00
N SER A 284 2.97 3.01 5.87
CA SER A 284 4.02 3.95 5.48
C SER A 284 5.05 3.30 4.57
N LEU A 285 5.49 2.08 4.91
CA LEU A 285 6.44 1.32 4.11
C LEU A 285 5.84 0.83 2.78
N SER A 286 4.56 0.47 2.74
CA SER A 286 3.88 0.16 1.47
C SER A 286 3.78 1.38 0.54
N LEU A 287 3.47 2.56 1.08
CA LEU A 287 3.43 3.80 0.30
C LEU A 287 4.84 4.24 -0.12
N LEU A 288 5.84 4.06 0.76
CA LEU A 288 7.24 4.31 0.44
C LEU A 288 7.72 3.38 -0.67
N GLY A 289 7.35 2.10 -0.62
CA GLY A 289 7.62 1.15 -1.70
C GLY A 289 7.07 1.63 -3.04
N THR A 290 5.86 2.21 -3.04
CA THR A 290 5.28 2.82 -4.25
C THR A 290 6.15 3.97 -4.78
N PHE A 291 6.65 4.84 -3.90
CA PHE A 291 7.61 5.88 -4.28
C PHE A 291 8.91 5.28 -4.84
N LEU A 292 9.53 4.31 -4.17
CA LEU A 292 10.81 3.73 -4.57
C LEU A 292 10.75 3.09 -5.96
N VAL A 293 9.67 2.36 -6.24
CA VAL A 293 9.53 1.60 -7.49
C VAL A 293 9.10 2.49 -8.67
N ARG A 294 8.43 3.62 -8.42
CA ARG A 294 7.81 4.43 -9.48
C ARG A 294 8.43 5.81 -9.70
N SER A 295 9.22 6.31 -8.75
CA SER A 295 9.85 7.64 -8.86
C SER A 295 11.02 7.69 -9.84
N GLY A 296 11.57 6.55 -10.24
CA GLY A 296 12.79 6.49 -11.06
C GLY A 296 14.06 6.88 -10.32
N VAL A 297 13.99 7.07 -9.00
CA VAL A 297 15.13 7.49 -8.19
C VAL A 297 16.08 6.31 -7.92
N LEU A 298 15.56 5.06 -7.94
CA LEU A 298 16.36 3.84 -7.85
C LEU A 298 16.48 3.16 -9.20
N VAL A 299 17.66 2.62 -9.48
CA VAL A 299 17.86 1.64 -10.56
C VAL A 299 17.40 0.28 -10.02
N SER A 300 16.39 -0.31 -10.66
CA SER A 300 15.91 -1.65 -10.33
C SER A 300 15.60 -2.38 -11.62
N VAL A 301 15.94 -3.66 -11.63
CA VAL A 301 15.66 -4.60 -12.71
C VAL A 301 14.19 -4.99 -12.79
N HIS A 302 13.42 -4.73 -11.71
CA HIS A 302 11.98 -4.95 -11.62
C HIS A 302 11.17 -3.66 -11.79
N ALA A 303 11.83 -2.52 -12.05
CA ALA A 303 11.15 -1.23 -12.27
C ALA A 303 10.87 -1.02 -13.76
N PHE A 304 9.61 -1.20 -14.16
CA PHE A 304 9.19 -1.12 -15.56
C PHE A 304 8.51 0.21 -15.94
N ALA A 305 8.24 1.10 -14.98
CA ALA A 305 7.71 2.43 -15.28
C ALA A 305 8.16 3.47 -14.23
N THR A 306 8.91 4.47 -14.68
CA THR A 306 9.60 5.46 -13.84
C THR A 306 9.44 6.87 -14.41
N ASP A 307 9.16 7.86 -13.54
CA ASP A 307 9.08 9.28 -13.92
C ASP A 307 9.42 10.18 -12.71
N PRO A 308 10.48 11.01 -12.78
CA PRO A 308 10.90 11.88 -11.67
C PRO A 308 9.83 12.89 -11.21
N THR A 309 9.01 13.40 -12.14
CA THR A 309 7.96 14.38 -11.81
C THR A 309 6.87 13.75 -10.93
N ARG A 310 6.60 12.46 -11.17
CA ARG A 310 5.66 11.64 -10.40
C ARG A 310 6.18 11.34 -9.00
N GLY A 311 7.49 11.20 -8.84
CA GLY A 311 8.15 10.96 -7.55
C GLY A 311 7.89 12.05 -6.52
N VAL A 312 7.97 13.32 -6.92
CA VAL A 312 7.75 14.48 -6.03
C VAL A 312 6.33 14.49 -5.46
N PHE A 313 5.34 14.17 -6.29
CA PHE A 313 3.94 14.11 -5.84
C PHE A 313 3.72 13.01 -4.80
N ILE A 314 4.26 11.80 -5.05
CA ILE A 314 4.16 10.69 -4.09
C ILE A 314 4.89 11.05 -2.79
N LEU A 315 6.04 11.73 -2.86
CA LEU A 315 6.76 12.22 -1.68
C LEU A 315 5.93 13.23 -0.87
N ALA A 316 5.20 14.13 -1.53
CA ALA A 316 4.27 15.04 -0.87
C ALA A 316 3.12 14.28 -0.18
N LEU A 317 2.55 13.26 -0.84
CA LEU A 317 1.54 12.38 -0.23
C LEU A 317 2.09 11.61 0.98
N LEU A 318 3.31 11.08 0.88
CA LEU A 318 4.01 10.45 1.99
C LEU A 318 4.13 11.42 3.17
N ALA A 319 4.60 12.65 2.93
CA ALA A 319 4.74 13.66 3.96
C ALA A 319 3.40 14.00 4.63
N VAL A 320 2.31 14.14 3.86
CA VAL A 320 0.99 14.46 4.40
C VAL A 320 0.40 13.28 5.18
N PHE A 321 0.38 12.08 4.61
CA PHE A 321 -0.25 10.91 5.22
C PHE A 321 0.53 10.38 6.42
N ILE A 322 1.84 10.18 6.24
CA ILE A 322 2.71 9.64 7.29
C ILE A 322 3.01 10.70 8.31
N GLY A 323 3.42 11.90 7.88
CA GLY A 323 3.73 13.02 8.78
C GLY A 323 2.51 13.41 9.62
N GLY A 324 1.32 13.46 9.01
CA GLY A 324 0.07 13.71 9.75
C GLY A 324 -0.25 12.62 10.77
N ALA A 325 -0.09 11.34 10.42
CA ALA A 325 -0.34 10.23 11.35
C ALA A 325 0.69 10.16 12.48
N LEU A 326 1.98 10.40 12.20
CA LEU A 326 3.03 10.45 13.20
C LEU A 326 2.90 11.66 14.12
N ALA A 327 2.50 12.83 13.59
CA ALA A 327 2.21 14.01 14.41
C ALA A 327 1.01 13.75 15.35
N LEU A 328 -0.05 13.12 14.83
CA LEU A 328 -1.19 12.70 15.65
C LEU A 328 -0.77 11.68 16.72
N TYR A 329 0.08 10.71 16.37
CA TYR A 329 0.64 9.76 17.32
C TYR A 329 1.44 10.46 18.40
N ALA A 330 2.37 11.36 18.05
CA ALA A 330 3.17 12.12 19.00
C ALA A 330 2.30 12.97 19.94
N TRP A 331 1.22 13.56 19.42
CA TRP A 331 0.27 14.31 20.24
C TRP A 331 -0.51 13.43 21.23
N ARG A 332 -0.87 12.20 20.83
CA ARG A 332 -1.62 11.27 21.69
C ARG A 332 -0.73 10.43 22.61
N ALA A 333 0.55 10.26 22.29
CA ALA A 333 1.48 9.36 22.98
C ALA A 333 1.54 9.55 24.51
N PRO A 334 1.56 10.78 25.07
CA PRO A 334 1.60 10.96 26.53
C PRO A 334 0.40 10.35 27.28
N GLY A 335 -0.75 10.20 26.62
CA GLY A 335 -1.94 9.57 27.18
C GLY A 335 -2.00 8.04 27.02
N LEU A 336 -0.98 7.43 26.40
CA LEU A 336 -0.93 5.99 26.12
C LEU A 336 -0.09 5.20 27.12
N ASP A 337 0.62 5.89 28.02
CA ASP A 337 1.45 5.25 29.02
C ASP A 337 0.60 4.40 29.96
N GLN A 338 0.94 3.11 29.99
CA GLN A 338 0.45 2.20 31.00
C GLN A 338 1.63 1.79 31.87
N ALA A 339 1.55 2.10 33.16
CA ALA A 339 2.45 1.57 34.17
C ALA A 339 2.14 0.07 34.38
N VAL A 340 2.58 -0.78 33.45
CA VAL A 340 2.51 -2.24 33.63
C VAL A 340 3.93 -2.78 33.74
N GLY A 341 4.23 -3.37 34.89
CA GLY A 341 5.51 -4.04 35.14
C GLY A 341 5.68 -5.23 34.22
N PHE A 342 6.79 -5.27 33.49
CA PHE A 342 7.19 -6.42 32.69
C PHE A 342 7.83 -7.49 33.57
N LYS A 343 7.42 -8.75 33.39
CA LYS A 343 8.21 -9.89 33.88
C LYS A 343 9.27 -10.22 32.82
N PRO A 344 10.57 -10.26 33.17
CA PRO A 344 11.65 -10.45 32.19
C PRO A 344 11.53 -11.76 31.39
N PHE A 345 11.02 -12.84 32.01
CA PHE A 345 10.75 -14.11 31.35
C PHE A 345 9.24 -14.35 31.25
N SER A 346 8.61 -13.76 30.22
CA SER A 346 7.18 -13.94 29.93
C SER A 346 6.93 -14.01 28.44
N ARG A 347 5.80 -14.62 28.04
CA ARG A 347 5.38 -14.70 26.64
C ARG A 347 5.28 -13.31 26.01
N GLU A 348 4.77 -12.34 26.76
CA GLU A 348 4.66 -10.95 26.34
C GLU A 348 6.03 -10.32 26.07
N THR A 349 7.03 -10.59 26.92
CA THR A 349 8.41 -10.12 26.70
C THR A 349 9.03 -10.75 25.44
N PHE A 350 8.85 -12.05 25.23
CA PHE A 350 9.34 -12.71 24.00
C PHE A 350 8.66 -12.16 22.75
N LEU A 351 7.35 -11.90 22.79
CA LEU A 351 6.63 -11.25 21.68
C LEU A 351 7.11 -9.82 21.43
N MET A 352 7.46 -9.07 22.47
CA MET A 352 8.06 -7.74 22.32
C MET A 352 9.44 -7.83 21.66
N ILE A 353 10.32 -8.72 22.13
CA ILE A 353 11.65 -8.94 21.55
C ILE A 353 11.52 -9.32 20.08
N ASN A 354 10.61 -10.24 19.74
CA ASN A 354 10.31 -10.61 18.36
C ASN A 354 9.93 -9.40 17.50
N ASN A 355 9.01 -8.56 18.00
CA ASN A 355 8.60 -7.35 17.27
C ASN A 355 9.75 -6.37 17.07
N ILE A 356 10.60 -6.18 18.10
CA ILE A 356 11.78 -5.30 18.01
C ILE A 356 12.75 -5.84 16.96
N LEU A 357 13.06 -7.13 16.96
CA LEU A 357 13.98 -7.74 15.99
C LEU A 357 13.45 -7.64 14.55
N LEU A 358 12.14 -7.85 14.33
CA LEU A 358 11.51 -7.64 13.03
C LEU A 358 11.60 -6.18 12.55
N CYS A 359 11.39 -5.22 13.46
CA CYS A 359 11.55 -3.79 13.16
C CYS A 359 13.01 -3.42 12.85
N ILE A 360 13.98 -4.00 13.57
CA ILE A 360 15.41 -3.80 13.30
C ILE A 360 15.75 -4.35 11.91
N ALA A 361 15.27 -5.55 11.56
CA ALA A 361 15.47 -6.13 10.23
C ALA A 361 14.92 -5.21 9.13
N ALA A 362 13.67 -4.75 9.28
CA ALA A 362 13.06 -3.82 8.33
C ALA A 362 13.84 -2.49 8.22
N PHE A 363 14.31 -1.94 9.35
CA PHE A 363 15.10 -0.72 9.37
C PHE A 363 16.46 -0.87 8.68
N LEU A 364 17.17 -1.97 8.89
CA LEU A 364 18.46 -2.23 8.24
C LEU A 364 18.30 -2.40 6.71
N ILE A 365 17.23 -3.06 6.27
CA ILE A 365 16.88 -3.16 4.84
C ILE A 365 16.54 -1.79 4.27
N LEU A 366 15.74 -0.99 5.00
CA LEU A 366 15.38 0.37 4.62
C LEU A 366 16.63 1.24 4.46
N LEU A 367 17.52 1.18 5.44
CA LEU A 367 18.79 1.92 5.42
C LEU A 367 19.62 1.53 4.20
N GLY A 368 19.86 0.24 3.96
CA GLY A 368 20.59 -0.22 2.78
C GLY A 368 19.96 0.21 1.45
N THR A 369 18.63 0.22 1.39
CA THR A 369 17.86 0.60 0.18
C THR A 369 17.91 2.11 -0.08
N LEU A 370 17.82 2.94 0.97
CA LEU A 370 17.82 4.40 0.85
C LEU A 370 19.22 5.03 0.86
N TYR A 371 20.24 4.33 1.36
CA TYR A 371 21.57 4.91 1.53
C TYR A 371 22.20 5.40 0.20
N PRO A 372 22.13 4.66 -0.92
CA PRO A 372 22.56 5.18 -2.23
C PRO A 372 21.86 6.49 -2.62
N LEU A 373 20.56 6.61 -2.32
CA LEU A 373 19.75 7.79 -2.61
C LEU A 373 20.21 9.01 -1.83
N ILE A 374 20.52 8.82 -0.55
CA ILE A 374 20.98 9.89 0.32
C ILE A 374 22.32 10.43 -0.18
N LEU A 375 23.26 9.56 -0.56
CA LEU A 375 24.56 10.00 -1.08
C LEU A 375 24.47 10.72 -2.43
N ASP A 376 23.59 10.25 -3.32
CA ASP A 376 23.32 10.91 -4.60
C ASP A 376 22.69 12.29 -4.39
N ALA A 377 21.69 12.39 -3.50
CA ALA A 377 21.05 13.66 -3.15
C ALA A 377 22.01 14.67 -2.50
N MET A 378 23.02 14.19 -1.78
CA MET A 378 24.07 15.02 -1.19
C MET A 378 25.22 15.36 -2.16
N ASN A 379 25.18 14.87 -3.41
CA ASN A 379 26.27 14.97 -4.39
C ASN A 379 27.62 14.43 -3.89
N VAL A 380 27.61 13.43 -2.99
CA VAL A 380 28.82 12.82 -2.42
C VAL A 380 29.36 11.68 -3.29
N GLY A 381 28.54 11.20 -4.24
CA GLY A 381 28.90 10.16 -5.20
C GLY A 381 27.85 9.05 -5.26
N LYS A 382 27.90 8.23 -6.32
CA LYS A 382 27.01 7.10 -6.50
C LYS A 382 27.66 5.82 -6.02
N ILE A 383 26.96 5.10 -5.15
CA ILE A 383 27.32 3.76 -4.71
C ILE A 383 26.19 2.79 -5.03
N SER A 384 26.48 1.50 -5.06
CA SER A 384 25.48 0.44 -5.09
C SER A 384 25.60 -0.42 -3.84
N VAL A 385 24.48 -0.68 -3.18
CA VAL A 385 24.41 -1.60 -2.04
C VAL A 385 23.81 -2.91 -2.56
N GLY A 386 24.62 -3.95 -2.61
CA GLY A 386 24.23 -5.25 -3.16
C GLY A 386 23.93 -6.31 -2.08
N LYS A 387 23.55 -7.49 -2.56
CA LYS A 387 23.22 -8.70 -1.78
C LYS A 387 24.13 -8.97 -0.55
N PRO A 388 25.48 -8.84 -0.60
CA PRO A 388 26.32 -9.11 0.58
C PRO A 388 25.98 -8.27 1.81
N TYR A 389 25.61 -7.00 1.62
CA TYR A 389 25.17 -6.13 2.71
C TYR A 389 23.88 -6.69 3.33
N PHE A 390 22.87 -6.92 2.49
CA PHE A 390 21.55 -7.35 2.94
C PHE A 390 21.57 -8.73 3.60
N ASP A 391 22.28 -9.70 3.04
CA ASP A 391 22.45 -11.02 3.65
C ASP A 391 23.05 -10.91 5.06
N THR A 392 24.07 -10.08 5.23
CA THR A 392 24.74 -9.90 6.52
C THR A 392 23.83 -9.21 7.53
N VAL A 393 23.25 -8.05 7.18
CA VAL A 393 22.45 -7.26 8.13
C VAL A 393 21.11 -7.90 8.45
N PHE A 394 20.56 -8.73 7.56
CA PHE A 394 19.33 -9.48 7.80
C PHE A 394 19.55 -10.60 8.82
N LEU A 395 20.68 -11.31 8.76
CA LEU A 395 20.96 -12.40 9.71
C LEU A 395 21.11 -11.93 11.15
N VAL A 396 21.63 -10.71 11.38
CA VAL A 396 21.88 -10.14 12.71
C VAL A 396 20.62 -10.16 13.61
N PRO A 397 19.47 -9.60 13.20
CA PRO A 397 18.23 -9.69 13.97
C PRO A 397 17.50 -11.03 13.82
N MET A 398 17.66 -11.72 12.68
CA MET A 398 16.85 -12.92 12.39
C MET A 398 17.35 -14.19 13.08
N LEU A 399 18.66 -14.36 13.25
CA LEU A 399 19.19 -15.53 13.96
C LEU A 399 18.73 -15.58 15.43
N PRO A 400 18.82 -14.48 16.23
CA PRO A 400 18.25 -14.45 17.58
C PRO A 400 16.74 -14.65 17.58
N LEU A 401 16.03 -14.13 16.57
CA LEU A 401 14.57 -14.28 16.45
C LEU A 401 14.19 -15.75 16.27
N VAL A 402 14.85 -16.47 15.35
CA VAL A 402 14.59 -17.90 15.10
C VAL A 402 14.91 -18.73 16.35
N PHE A 403 15.99 -18.41 17.06
CA PHE A 403 16.32 -19.06 18.32
C PHE A 403 15.24 -18.80 19.39
N ALA A 404 14.76 -17.56 19.51
CA ALA A 404 13.70 -17.19 20.44
C ALA A 404 12.36 -17.86 20.11
N LEU A 405 12.04 -18.07 18.83
CA LEU A 405 10.86 -18.83 18.39
C LEU A 405 10.93 -20.30 18.82
N GLY A 406 12.12 -20.91 18.88
CA GLY A 406 12.30 -22.30 19.33
C GLY A 406 12.09 -22.51 20.83
N ILE A 407 12.11 -21.43 21.62
CA ILE A 407 11.96 -21.46 23.09
C ILE A 407 10.52 -21.14 23.53
N GLY A 408 9.75 -20.44 22.68
CA GLY A 408 8.50 -19.76 23.04
C GLY A 408 7.20 -20.43 22.61
#